data_AF-A0A200Q102-F1
#
_entry.id   AF-A0A200Q102-F1
#
_cell.length_a   1.000
_cell.length_b   1.000
_cell.length_c   1.000
_cell.angle_alpha   90.00
_cell.angle_beta   90.00
_cell.angle_gamma   90.00
#
_symmetry.space_group_name_H-M   'P 1'
#
loop_
_entity.id
_entity.type
_entity.pdbx_description
1 polymer ?
#
loop_
_entity_poly.entity_id
_entity_poly.type
_entity_poly.pdbx_seq_one_letter_code
_entity_poly.pdbx_strand_id
1 'polypeptide(L)'
;MSYNINGSCPDDELLAQKLLLRGCEPLPRRRCRPTAPPDYIEPYPIPQSFWSILSDNSIVWTTYSCKNYSCLVNRKRNQKGFEDCKDCFDLNGVEKIHWTPSYKRSSLDFSIDKVLVVKKQGTIRIELD
;
A
#
# COMPACT_ATOMS: atom_id res chain seq x y z
N MET A 1 22.83 8.61 13.72
CA MET A 1 21.62 7.81 14.04
C MET A 1 22.05 6.59 14.81
N SER A 2 21.44 6.34 15.96
CA SER A 2 21.65 5.14 16.77
C SER A 2 20.47 4.19 16.60
N TYR A 3 20.73 2.94 16.20
CA TYR A 3 19.72 1.89 16.09
C TYR A 3 19.85 0.99 17.31
N ASN A 4 18.86 1.04 18.19
CA ASN A 4 18.83 0.16 19.34
C ASN A 4 18.41 -1.25 18.89
N ILE A 5 19.20 -2.26 19.26
CA ILE A 5 18.87 -3.65 18.98
C ILE A 5 17.54 -3.98 19.65
N ASN A 6 16.59 -4.55 18.90
CA ASN A 6 15.22 -4.84 19.35
C ASN A 6 14.36 -3.62 19.74
N GLY A 7 14.87 -2.39 19.62
CA GLY A 7 14.10 -1.17 19.83
C GLY A 7 13.33 -0.75 18.58
N SER A 8 12.57 0.35 18.67
CA SER A 8 11.94 0.97 17.51
C SER A 8 12.99 1.62 16.61
N CYS A 9 12.82 1.47 15.30
CA CYS A 9 13.65 2.17 14.33
C CYS A 9 13.39 3.69 14.40
N PRO A 10 14.42 4.53 14.20
CA PRO A 10 14.19 5.95 13.97
C PRO A 10 13.37 6.15 12.69
N ASP A 11 12.65 7.27 12.63
CA ASP A 11 11.86 7.67 11.47
C ASP A 11 12.78 8.25 10.38
N ASP A 12 13.48 7.35 9.69
CA ASP A 12 14.56 7.66 8.75
C ASP A 12 14.34 7.06 7.37
N GLU A 13 13.11 6.68 7.05
CA GLU A 13 12.79 5.94 5.83
C GLU A 13 13.13 6.72 4.56
N LEU A 14 12.89 8.04 4.56
CA LEU A 14 13.27 8.92 3.45
C LEU A 14 14.80 8.98 3.25
N LEU A 15 15.56 8.98 4.35
CA LEU A 15 17.02 8.93 4.29
C LEU A 15 17.49 7.57 3.79
N ALA A 16 16.89 6.49 4.28
CA ALA A 16 17.18 5.12 3.84
C ALA A 16 16.94 4.97 2.32
N GLN A 17 15.82 5.47 1.82
CA GLN A 17 15.50 5.45 0.39
C GLN A 17 16.52 6.25 -0.44
N LYS A 18 16.90 7.45 0.01
CA LYS A 18 17.93 8.26 -0.67
C LYS A 18 19.28 7.56 -0.74
N LEU A 19 19.69 6.88 0.34
CA LEU A 19 20.94 6.13 0.39
C LEU A 19 20.91 4.90 -0.54
N LEU A 20 19.80 4.16 -0.54
CA LEU A 20 19.61 3.00 -1.41
C LEU A 20 19.66 3.38 -2.90
N LEU A 21 19.01 4.49 -3.28
CA LEU A 21 19.08 5.03 -4.65
C LEU A 21 20.49 5.50 -5.07
N ARG A 22 21.38 5.73 -4.11
CA ARG A 22 22.79 6.10 -4.35
C ARG A 22 23.73 4.89 -4.27
N GLY A 23 23.20 3.68 -4.14
CA GLY A 23 24.00 2.45 -4.00
C GLY A 23 24.73 2.34 -2.67
N CYS A 24 24.37 3.15 -1.67
CA CYS A 24 24.89 2.98 -0.32
C CYS A 24 24.21 1.79 0.34
N GLU A 25 24.97 1.04 1.13
CA GLU A 25 24.43 -0.02 2.00
C GLU A 25 23.26 0.56 2.83
N PRO A 26 22.08 -0.09 2.82
CA PRO A 26 20.94 0.42 3.56
C PRO A 26 21.29 0.57 5.04
N LEU A 27 20.69 1.58 5.66
CA LEU A 27 20.78 1.79 7.11
C LEU A 27 20.53 0.46 7.84
N PRO A 28 21.15 0.23 9.01
CA PRO A 28 21.05 -1.04 9.73
C PRO A 28 19.68 -1.22 10.42
N ARG A 29 18.58 -0.92 9.69
CA ARG A 29 17.18 -1.10 10.07
C ARG A 29 16.85 -2.56 10.38
N ARG A 30 17.63 -3.52 9.88
CA ARG A 30 17.56 -4.93 10.30
C ARG A 30 17.87 -5.15 11.79
N ARG A 31 18.46 -4.16 12.48
CA ARG A 31 18.76 -4.23 13.93
C ARG A 31 17.59 -3.80 14.80
N CYS A 32 16.62 -3.07 14.26
CA CYS A 32 15.48 -2.51 14.99
C CYS A 32 14.16 -3.00 14.39
N ARG A 33 13.07 -2.76 15.10
CA ARG A 33 11.71 -3.08 14.65
C ARG A 33 11.12 -1.87 13.93
N PRO A 34 10.55 -2.03 12.72
CA PRO A 34 9.80 -0.96 12.07
C PRO A 34 8.71 -0.44 13.02
N THR A 35 8.47 0.86 12.98
CA THR A 35 7.38 1.46 13.74
C THR A 35 6.06 0.91 13.24
N ALA A 36 5.29 0.29 14.14
CA ALA A 36 3.91 -0.09 13.87
C ALA A 36 2.98 1.10 14.16
N PRO A 37 1.81 1.18 13.51
CA PRO A 37 0.79 2.14 13.91
C PRO A 37 0.43 1.95 15.39
N PRO A 38 0.36 3.02 16.19
CA PRO A 38 0.15 2.92 17.63
C PRO A 38 -1.22 2.31 17.98
N ASP A 39 -2.23 2.64 17.18
CA ASP A 39 -3.63 2.26 17.41
C ASP A 39 -4.15 1.42 16.24
N TYR A 40 -3.50 0.29 15.98
CA TYR A 40 -3.90 -0.62 14.91
C TYR A 40 -5.37 -1.05 15.08
N ILE A 41 -6.15 -0.86 14.02
CA ILE A 41 -7.53 -1.31 13.93
C ILE A 41 -7.58 -2.42 12.89
N GLU A 42 -8.19 -3.54 13.28
CA GLU A 42 -8.39 -4.67 12.38
C GLU A 42 -9.23 -4.24 11.16
N PRO A 43 -8.78 -4.55 9.93
CA PRO A 43 -9.53 -4.24 8.72
C PRO A 43 -10.90 -4.93 8.66
N TYR A 44 -11.81 -4.38 7.86
CA TYR A 44 -13.10 -5.00 7.61
C TYR A 44 -12.94 -6.43 7.04
N PRO A 45 -13.85 -7.36 7.35
CA PRO A 45 -13.85 -8.67 6.71
C PRO A 45 -14.17 -8.56 5.21
N ILE A 46 -13.77 -9.58 4.45
CA ILE A 46 -14.20 -9.75 3.05
C ILE A 46 -15.72 -10.01 3.04
N PRO A 47 -16.51 -9.40 2.13
CA PRO A 47 -16.09 -8.60 0.97
C PRO A 47 -16.02 -7.09 1.22
N GLN A 48 -16.35 -6.63 2.43
CA GLN A 48 -16.43 -5.20 2.74
C GLN A 48 -15.07 -4.50 2.59
N SER A 49 -13.96 -5.19 2.88
CA SER A 49 -12.61 -4.63 2.72
C SER A 49 -12.20 -4.25 1.30
N PHE A 50 -12.81 -4.83 0.26
CA PHE A 50 -12.30 -4.64 -1.11
C PHE A 50 -12.29 -3.18 -1.60
N TRP A 51 -13.31 -2.39 -1.24
CA TRP A 51 -13.49 -1.03 -1.75
C TRP A 51 -13.74 -0.02 -0.63
N SER A 52 -13.37 -0.36 0.59
CA SER A 52 -13.55 0.49 1.77
C SER A 52 -12.24 1.18 2.13
N ILE A 53 -12.34 2.47 2.46
CA ILE A 53 -11.23 3.22 3.04
C ILE A 53 -10.99 2.69 4.46
N LEU A 54 -9.72 2.44 4.79
CA LEU A 54 -9.30 1.99 6.11
C LEU A 54 -9.30 3.15 7.12
N SER A 55 -9.19 2.82 8.41
CA SER A 55 -8.94 3.83 9.43
C SER A 55 -7.59 4.50 9.20
N ASP A 56 -7.50 5.81 9.46
CA ASP A 56 -6.23 6.55 9.44
C ASP A 56 -5.18 5.92 10.36
N ASN A 57 -5.56 5.15 11.39
CA ASN A 57 -4.61 4.49 12.29
C ASN A 57 -4.03 3.17 11.72
N SER A 58 -4.34 2.80 10.49
CA SER A 58 -3.84 1.56 9.89
C SER A 58 -2.40 1.64 9.38
N ILE A 59 -1.85 2.85 9.21
CA ILE A 59 -0.47 3.07 8.74
C ILE A 59 0.25 4.17 9.53
N VAL A 60 1.58 4.21 9.39
CA VAL A 60 2.41 5.30 9.92
C VAL A 60 2.53 6.40 8.86
N TRP A 61 1.99 7.59 9.15
CA TRP A 61 1.91 8.69 8.18
C TRP A 61 3.18 9.53 8.02
N THR A 62 4.24 9.27 8.78
CA THR A 62 5.37 10.19 8.92
C THR A 62 6.02 10.56 7.58
N THR A 63 6.19 9.58 6.71
CA THR A 63 6.87 9.69 5.40
C THR A 63 6.00 10.25 4.29
N TYR A 64 4.68 10.24 4.47
CA TYR A 64 3.73 10.67 3.44
C TYR A 64 3.44 12.17 3.53
N SER A 65 3.20 12.80 2.38
CA SER A 65 2.75 14.20 2.34
C SER A 65 1.33 14.35 2.90
N CYS A 66 0.44 13.40 2.58
CA CYS A 66 -0.85 13.26 3.22
C CYS A 66 -0.72 12.62 4.61
N LYS A 67 -1.54 13.07 5.57
CA LYS A 67 -1.56 12.57 6.96
C LYS A 67 -2.84 11.83 7.35
N ASN A 68 -3.68 11.55 6.36
CA ASN A 68 -4.90 10.75 6.48
C ASN A 68 -5.37 10.32 5.08
N TYR A 69 -6.26 9.34 5.02
CA TYR A 69 -6.86 8.85 3.79
C TYR A 69 -7.72 9.91 3.12
N SER A 70 -8.37 10.81 3.87
CA SER A 70 -9.16 11.91 3.30
C SER A 70 -8.32 12.80 2.39
N CYS A 71 -7.07 13.08 2.76
CA CYS A 71 -6.12 13.82 1.93
C CYS A 71 -5.80 13.06 0.64
N LEU A 72 -5.56 11.74 0.72
CA LEU A 72 -5.27 10.90 -0.44
C LEU A 72 -6.44 10.85 -1.43
N VAL A 73 -7.67 10.67 -0.91
CA VAL A 73 -8.91 10.67 -1.71
C VAL A 73 -9.12 12.02 -2.40
N ASN A 74 -8.87 13.13 -1.69
CA ASN A 74 -9.05 14.47 -2.24
C ASN A 74 -7.86 14.97 -3.06
N ARG A 75 -6.78 14.19 -3.19
CA ARG A 75 -5.58 14.54 -3.96
C ARG A 75 -5.91 14.89 -5.42
N LYS A 76 -6.85 14.15 -6.02
CA LYS A 76 -7.37 14.42 -7.37
C LYS A 76 -7.90 15.85 -7.55
N ARG A 77 -8.53 16.39 -6.50
CA ARG A 77 -9.18 17.71 -6.51
C ARG A 77 -8.21 18.83 -6.13
N ASN A 78 -7.32 18.55 -5.19
CA ASN A 78 -6.52 19.58 -4.51
C ASN A 78 -5.14 19.80 -5.14
N GLN A 79 -4.57 18.82 -5.82
CA GLN A 79 -3.24 18.96 -6.43
C GLN A 79 -3.33 19.27 -7.93
N LYS A 80 -2.55 20.26 -8.36
CA LYS A 80 -2.39 20.64 -9.77
C LYS A 80 -1.12 19.97 -10.29
N GLY A 81 -1.23 19.24 -11.41
CA GLY A 81 -0.13 18.46 -11.98
C GLY A 81 -0.57 17.09 -12.46
N PHE A 82 0.29 16.49 -13.29
CA PHE A 82 0.23 15.07 -13.67
C PHE A 82 1.19 14.32 -12.76
N GLU A 83 0.64 13.65 -11.75
CA GLU A 83 1.37 12.72 -10.90
C GLU A 83 0.75 11.35 -11.10
N ASP A 84 1.58 10.32 -11.20
CA ASP A 84 1.10 8.95 -11.25
C ASP A 84 0.24 8.68 -10.01
N CYS A 85 -0.88 7.98 -10.22
CA CYS A 85 -1.77 7.54 -9.16
C CYS A 85 -2.50 8.67 -8.41
N LYS A 86 -2.79 9.79 -9.09
CA LYS A 86 -3.54 10.93 -8.54
C LYS A 86 -4.94 10.57 -8.04
N ASP A 87 -5.59 9.57 -8.62
CA ASP A 87 -6.95 9.14 -8.31
C ASP A 87 -7.08 7.67 -7.90
N CYS A 88 -5.98 6.99 -7.57
CA CYS A 88 -6.02 5.60 -7.11
C CYS A 88 -6.82 5.38 -5.81
N PHE A 89 -6.99 6.43 -5.00
CA PHE A 89 -7.81 6.36 -3.78
C PHE A 89 -9.30 6.59 -4.04
N ASP A 90 -9.72 6.75 -5.30
CA ASP A 90 -11.13 6.69 -5.70
C ASP A 90 -11.59 5.22 -5.79
N LEU A 91 -11.64 4.56 -4.62
CA LEU A 91 -11.94 3.13 -4.48
C LEU A 91 -13.34 2.76 -4.99
N ASN A 92 -14.28 3.70 -5.05
CA ASN A 92 -15.63 3.45 -5.59
C ASN A 92 -15.79 3.90 -7.04
N GLY A 93 -14.77 4.50 -7.64
CA GLY A 93 -14.76 4.97 -9.01
C GLY A 93 -13.77 4.20 -9.87
N VAL A 94 -12.75 4.91 -10.35
CA VAL A 94 -11.81 4.42 -11.37
C VAL A 94 -11.07 3.16 -10.91
N GLU A 95 -10.65 3.12 -9.63
CA GLU A 95 -9.86 2.01 -9.11
C GLU A 95 -10.65 0.69 -9.10
N LYS A 96 -11.89 0.71 -8.59
CA LYS A 96 -12.77 -0.47 -8.64
C LYS A 96 -13.03 -0.95 -10.05
N ILE A 97 -13.21 -0.04 -10.99
CA ILE A 97 -13.42 -0.41 -12.39
C ILE A 97 -12.18 -1.13 -12.93
N HIS A 98 -10.97 -0.59 -12.70
CA HIS A 98 -9.73 -1.19 -13.20
C HIS A 98 -9.50 -2.64 -12.76
N TRP A 99 -9.89 -2.99 -11.55
CA TRP A 99 -9.63 -4.32 -10.97
C TRP A 99 -10.81 -5.29 -11.04
N THR A 100 -12.00 -4.84 -11.47
CA THR A 100 -13.16 -5.72 -11.57
C THR A 100 -13.26 -6.40 -12.94
N PRO A 101 -13.77 -7.65 -13.01
CA PRO A 101 -13.79 -8.45 -14.25
C PRO A 101 -14.54 -7.82 -15.43
N SER A 102 -15.40 -6.84 -15.13
CA SER A 102 -16.21 -6.09 -16.09
C SER A 102 -15.34 -5.21 -17.00
N TYR A 103 -14.15 -4.83 -16.55
CA TYR A 103 -13.20 -4.01 -17.31
C TYR A 103 -12.15 -4.89 -17.98
N LYS A 104 -12.56 -5.64 -19.02
CA LYS A 104 -11.59 -6.31 -19.90
C LYS A 104 -10.99 -5.27 -20.83
N ARG A 105 -9.74 -4.88 -20.60
CA ARG A 105 -8.98 -4.00 -21.49
C ARG A 105 -8.48 -4.76 -22.71
N SER A 106 -8.23 -6.05 -22.55
CA SER A 106 -7.80 -6.98 -23.61
C SER A 106 -8.42 -8.38 -23.46
N SER A 107 -8.35 -9.18 -24.52
CA SER A 107 -8.70 -10.61 -24.46
C SER A 107 -7.73 -11.45 -23.61
N LEU A 108 -6.58 -10.88 -23.23
CA LEU A 108 -5.55 -11.51 -22.41
C LEU A 108 -5.69 -11.17 -20.92
N ASP A 109 -6.70 -10.38 -20.53
CA ASP A 109 -6.90 -10.01 -19.13
C ASP A 109 -7.67 -11.10 -18.38
N PHE A 110 -7.11 -11.55 -17.25
CA PHE A 110 -7.72 -12.52 -16.36
C PHE A 110 -7.99 -11.89 -14.99
N SER A 111 -9.20 -12.06 -14.47
CA SER A 111 -9.48 -11.72 -13.08
C SER A 111 -8.80 -12.71 -12.13
N ILE A 112 -8.51 -12.27 -10.90
CA ILE A 112 -7.95 -13.13 -9.86
C ILE A 112 -8.81 -14.38 -9.68
N ASP A 113 -10.14 -14.25 -9.63
CA ASP A 113 -11.05 -15.39 -9.49
C ASP A 113 -10.89 -16.40 -10.62
N LYS A 114 -10.70 -15.96 -11.86
CA LYS A 114 -10.47 -16.86 -12.99
C LYS A 114 -9.16 -17.62 -12.85
N VAL A 115 -8.10 -16.94 -12.44
CA VAL A 115 -6.79 -17.57 -12.21
C VAL A 115 -6.89 -18.59 -11.07
N LEU A 116 -7.57 -18.24 -9.99
CA LEU A 116 -7.71 -19.09 -8.83
C LEU A 116 -8.51 -20.37 -9.12
N VAL A 117 -9.49 -20.32 -10.03
CA VAL A 117 -10.31 -21.48 -10.43
C VAL A 117 -9.58 -22.45 -11.39
N VAL A 118 -8.47 -22.03 -12.03
CA VAL A 118 -7.68 -22.91 -12.93
C VAL A 118 -7.07 -24.11 -12.20
N LYS A 119 -6.87 -24.00 -10.89
CA LYS A 119 -6.33 -25.09 -10.04
C LYS A 119 -7.27 -25.37 -8.89
N LYS A 120 -7.07 -26.53 -8.26
CA LYS A 120 -7.82 -26.88 -7.03
C LYS A 120 -7.55 -25.83 -5.95
N GLN A 121 -8.59 -25.46 -5.22
CA GLN A 121 -8.48 -24.51 -4.11
C GLN A 121 -7.39 -24.96 -3.13
N GLY A 122 -6.54 -24.02 -2.70
CA GLY A 122 -5.42 -24.28 -1.78
C GLY A 122 -4.12 -24.76 -2.44
N THR A 123 -4.07 -24.95 -3.76
CA THR A 123 -2.82 -25.38 -4.45
C THR A 123 -1.98 -24.22 -5.00
N ILE A 124 -2.55 -23.02 -5.13
CA ILE A 124 -1.85 -21.84 -5.61
C ILE A 124 -1.18 -21.16 -4.42
N ARG A 125 0.12 -20.89 -4.53
CA ARG A 125 0.88 -20.07 -3.60
C ARG A 125 1.12 -18.71 -4.24
N ILE A 126 0.78 -17.65 -3.52
CA ILE A 126 1.00 -16.26 -3.95
C ILE A 126 2.10 -15.71 -3.07
N GLU A 127 3.16 -15.23 -3.69
CA GLU A 127 4.23 -14.49 -3.05
C GLU A 127 4.05 -13.01 -3.35
N LEU A 128 4.26 -12.17 -2.34
CA LEU A 128 4.26 -10.71 -2.45
C LEU A 128 5.70 -10.27 -2.21
N ASP A 129 6.28 -9.58 -3.19
CA ASP A 129 7.58 -8.89 -3.08
C ASP A 129 7.35 -7.43 -2.65
#